data_AF-A0A7W4EQK7-F1
#
_entry.id   AF-A0A7W4EQK7-F1
#
_cell.length_a   1.000
_cell.length_b   1.000
_cell.length_c   1.000
_cell.angle_alpha   90.00
_cell.angle_beta   90.00
_cell.angle_gamma   90.00
#
_symmetry.space_group_name_H-M   'P 1'
#
loop_
_entity.id
_entity.type
_entity.pdbx_description
1 polymer ?
#
loop_
_entity_poly.entity_id
_entity_poly.type
_entity_poly.pdbx_seq_one_letter_code
_entity_poly.pdbx_strand_id
1 'polypeptide(L)' 'MAGTKAGGQKAAATNKALHGSDFYAKIGAIGGKKGRTGGFAANPALARIAGAKGGRISRRGKKITADAV' A
#
# COMPACT_ATOMS: atom_id res chain seq x y z
N MET A 1 -10.34 17.82 19.39
CA MET A 1 -9.81 19.11 18.92
C MET A 1 -9.13 18.87 17.57
N ALA A 2 -9.23 19.81 16.62
CA ALA A 2 -8.52 19.69 15.35
C ALA A 2 -7.00 19.66 15.60
N GLY A 3 -6.26 18.93 14.75
CA GLY A 3 -4.80 18.81 14.86
C GLY A 3 -4.27 17.90 15.97
N THR A 4 -5.11 17.36 16.86
CA THR A 4 -4.66 16.40 17.89
C THR A 4 -4.84 14.94 17.46
N LYS A 5 -4.06 14.02 18.04
CA LYS A 5 -4.18 12.57 17.79
C LYS A 5 -5.62 12.07 17.97
N ALA A 6 -6.27 12.48 19.06
CA ALA A 6 -7.66 12.11 19.34
C ALA A 6 -8.65 12.69 18.29
N GLY A 7 -8.41 13.91 17.80
CA GLY A 7 -9.18 14.47 16.70
C GLY A 7 -9.02 13.69 15.40
N GLY A 8 -7.78 13.32 15.05
CA GLY A 8 -7.48 12.52 13.86
C GLY A 8 -8.12 11.13 13.89
N GLN A 9 -8.14 10.47 15.05
CA GLN A 9 -8.83 9.18 15.22
C GLN A 9 -10.34 9.29 14.99
N LYS A 10 -10.99 10.33 15.55
CA LYS A 10 -12.41 10.57 15.33
C LYS A 10 -12.72 10.84 13.85
N ALA A 11 -11.91 11.67 13.19
CA ALA A 11 -12.05 11.95 11.76
C ALA A 11 -11.88 10.67 10.90
N ALA A 12 -10.89 9.83 11.22
CA ALA A 12 -10.69 8.57 10.52
C ALA A 12 -11.87 7.60 10.68
N ALA A 13 -12.48 7.56 11.88
CA ALA A 13 -13.69 6.77 12.12
C ALA A 13 -14.86 7.27 11.27
N THR A 14 -15.11 8.58 11.26
CA THR A 14 -16.16 9.20 10.45
C THR A 14 -15.94 8.95 8.95
N ASN A 15 -14.73 9.14 8.44
CA ASN A 15 -14.41 8.93 7.02
C ASN A 15 -14.61 7.47 6.59
N LYS A 16 -14.23 6.51 7.45
CA LYS A 16 -14.47 5.08 7.19
C LYS A 16 -15.96 4.72 7.23
N ALA A 17 -16.73 5.35 8.11
CA ALA A 17 -18.17 5.14 8.17
C ALA A 17 -18.89 5.71 6.93
N LEU A 18 -18.50 6.91 6.48
CA LEU A 18 -19.14 7.60 5.35
C LEU A 18 -18.74 7.01 3.98
N HIS A 19 -17.48 6.62 3.81
CA HIS A 19 -16.92 6.24 2.50
C HIS A 19 -16.49 4.76 2.42
N GLY A 20 -16.71 4.00 3.49
CA GLY A 20 -16.34 2.60 3.62
C GLY A 20 -14.93 2.37 4.17
N SER A 21 -14.67 1.14 4.60
CA SER A 21 -13.37 0.68 5.13
C SER A 21 -12.20 0.98 4.19
N ASP A 22 -12.47 0.95 2.89
CA ASP A 22 -11.46 1.02 1.83
C ASP A 22 -11.10 2.46 1.45
N PHE A 23 -11.73 3.46 2.06
CA PHE A 23 -11.56 4.87 1.72
C PHE A 23 -10.08 5.27 1.62
N TYR A 24 -9.29 4.97 2.66
CA TYR A 24 -7.86 5.31 2.69
C TYR A 24 -7.03 4.49 1.68
N ALA A 25 -7.41 3.23 1.44
CA ALA A 25 -6.74 2.40 0.45
C ALA A 25 -6.98 2.92 -0.98
N LYS A 26 -8.22 3.33 -1.29
CA LYS A 26 -8.60 3.88 -2.60
C LYS A 26 -7.87 5.19 -2.89
N ILE A 27 -7.90 6.15 -1.96
CA ILE A 27 -7.22 7.44 -2.16
C ILE A 27 -5.70 7.27 -2.27
N GLY A 28 -5.11 6.38 -1.47
CA GLY A 28 -3.67 6.07 -1.54
C GLY A 28 -3.28 5.44 -2.88
N ALA A 29 -4.09 4.51 -3.40
CA ALA A 29 -3.87 3.90 -4.71
C ALA A 29 -3.98 4.90 -5.86
N ILE A 30 -4.98 5.81 -5.81
CA ILE A 30 -5.13 6.87 -6.82
C ILE A 30 -3.92 7.81 -6.78
N GLY A 31 -3.50 8.24 -5.59
CA GLY A 31 -2.33 9.09 -5.39
C GLY A 31 -1.05 8.43 -5.89
N GLY A 32 -0.82 7.17 -5.54
CA GLY A 32 0.34 6.39 -5.99
C GLY A 32 0.38 6.18 -7.51
N LYS A 33 -0.77 5.94 -8.16
CA LYS A 33 -0.85 5.82 -9.63
C LYS A 33 -0.54 7.13 -10.34
N LYS A 34 -0.94 8.27 -9.76
CA LYS A 34 -0.68 9.60 -10.31
C LYS A 34 0.76 10.07 -10.05
N GLY A 35 1.32 9.72 -8.89
CA GLY A 35 2.69 10.04 -8.51
C GLY A 35 3.71 9.18 -9.25
N ARG A 36 4.34 9.75 -10.29
CA ARG A 36 5.38 9.08 -11.09
C ARG A 36 6.80 9.56 -10.78
N THR A 37 6.94 10.56 -9.92
CA THR A 37 8.18 11.33 -9.76
C THR A 37 9.17 10.76 -8.75
N GLY A 38 8.84 9.67 -8.02
CA GLY A 38 9.73 9.12 -7.00
C GLY A 38 9.61 7.60 -6.76
N GLY A 39 10.58 7.05 -6.03
CA GLY A 39 10.59 5.66 -5.56
C GLY A 39 10.64 4.60 -6.66
N PHE A 40 9.97 3.46 -6.40
CA PHE A 40 9.91 2.32 -7.33
C PHE A 40 9.06 2.56 -8.58
N ALA A 41 8.23 3.60 -8.59
CA ALA A 41 7.45 3.99 -9.77
C ALA A 41 8.29 4.74 -10.80
N ALA A 42 9.25 5.56 -10.35
CA ALA A 42 10.13 6.34 -11.22
C ALA A 42 11.27 5.49 -11.84
N ASN A 43 11.73 4.45 -11.13
CA ASN A 43 12.79 3.57 -11.61
C ASN A 43 12.37 2.08 -11.50
N PRO A 44 11.77 1.53 -12.56
CA PRO A 44 11.36 0.12 -12.60
C PRO A 44 12.53 -0.87 -12.40
N ALA A 45 13.75 -0.49 -12.82
CA ALA A 45 14.93 -1.34 -12.65
C ALA A 45 15.31 -1.47 -11.16
N LEU A 46 15.25 -0.38 -10.40
CA LEU A 46 15.45 -0.38 -8.95
C LEU A 46 14.41 -1.26 -8.24
N ALA A 47 13.14 -1.18 -8.66
CA ALA A 47 12.05 -1.99 -8.12
C ALA A 47 12.31 -3.48 -8.30
N ARG A 48 12.75 -3.87 -9.50
CA ARG A 48 13.11 -5.25 -9.83
C ARG A 48 14.28 -5.76 -8.99
N ILE A 49 15.34 -4.98 -8.85
CA ILE A 49 16.53 -5.37 -8.07
C ILE A 49 16.15 -5.55 -6.59
N ALA A 50 15.44 -4.59 -6.01
CA ALA A 50 15.00 -4.65 -4.61
C ALA A 50 14.06 -5.84 -4.36
N GLY A 51 13.08 -6.06 -5.25
CA GLY A 51 12.17 -7.20 -5.18
C GLY A 51 12.89 -8.54 -5.26
N ALA A 52 13.84 -8.69 -6.19
CA ALA A 52 14.63 -9.91 -6.32
C ALA A 52 15.48 -10.19 -5.07
N LYS A 53 16.12 -9.15 -4.52
CA LYS A 53 16.91 -9.28 -3.27
C LYS A 53 16.02 -9.71 -2.10
N GLY A 54 14.87 -9.05 -1.91
CA GLY A 54 13.91 -9.41 -0.86
C GLY A 54 13.35 -10.82 -1.01
N GLY A 55 13.03 -11.23 -2.24
CA GLY A 55 12.57 -12.58 -2.55
C GLY A 55 13.61 -13.65 -2.23
N ARG A 56 14.89 -13.43 -2.57
CA ARG A 56 15.98 -14.37 -2.27
C ARG A 56 16.26 -14.52 -0.77
N ILE A 57 16.14 -13.43 0.00
CA ILE A 57 16.37 -13.43 1.45
C ILE A 57 15.14 -13.97 2.21
N SER A 58 13.97 -13.98 1.57
CA SER A 58 12.73 -14.42 2.20
C SER A 58 12.82 -15.85 2.73
N ARG A 59 12.49 -16.00 4.02
CA ARG A 59 12.25 -17.31 4.65
C ARG A 59 10.83 -17.82 4.46
N ARG A 60 9.94 -17.00 3.87
CA ARG A 60 8.57 -17.41 3.53
C ARG A 60 8.64 -18.27 2.28
N GLY A 61 8.21 -19.53 2.38
CA GLY A 61 8.12 -20.45 1.24
C GLY A 61 7.14 -19.96 0.18
N LYS A 62 7.30 -20.47 -1.05
CA LYS A 62 6.37 -20.17 -2.15
C LYS A 62 4.99 -20.72 -1.80
N LYS A 63 3.96 -19.86 -1.77
CA LYS A 63 2.58 -20.32 -1.57
C LYS A 63 2.13 -21.05 -2.84
N ILE A 64 1.91 -22.35 -2.74
CA ILE A 64 1.31 -23.14 -3.82
C ILE A 64 -0.19 -22.89 -3.74
N THR A 65 -0.76 -22.24 -4.75
CA THR A 65 -2.21 -22.14 -4.97
C THR A 65 -2.63 -23.34 -5.82
N ALA A 66 -3.69 -24.03 -5.43
CA ALA A 66 -4.09 -25.32 -6.01
C ALA A 66 -4.57 -25.25 -7.49
N ASP A 67 -4.72 -24.06 -8.05
CA ASP A 67 -5.31 -23.85 -9.38
C ASP A 67 -4.29 -23.89 -10.54
N ALA A 68 -3.16 -24.56 -10.36
CA ALA A 68 -2.17 -24.78 -11.41
C ALA A 68 -2.18 -26.27 -11.83
N VAL A 69 -3.26 -26.68 -12.49
CA VAL A 69 -3.37 -27.93 -13.27
C VAL A 69 -3.97 -27.58 -14.63
#